data_AF-A0A966W2J4-F1
#
_entry.id   AF-A0A966W2J4-F1
#
_cell.length_a   1.000
_cell.length_b   1.000
_cell.length_c   1.000
_cell.angle_alpha   90.00
_cell.angle_beta   90.00
_cell.angle_gamma   90.00
#
_symmetry.space_group_name_H-M   'P 1'
#
loop_
_entity.id
_entity.type
_entity.pdbx_description
1 polymer ?
#
loop_
_entity_poly.entity_id
_entity_poly.type
_entity_poly.pdbx_seq_one_letter_code
_entity_poly.pdbx_strand_id
1 'polypeptide(L)'
;MDFRDKVIPFAGIAAWRAQLRAQGKRLVVTNGCFDILHAGHVTYLAAARALGDALLVGLNSDASVRALKGAGRPVNPEQDRATVLAALAAVDGVCLFEEVDALRLLAEVKPDIYAKG
;
A
#
# COMPACT_ATOMS: atom_id res chain seq x y z
N MET A 1 -11.35 -12.49 -10.55
CA MET A 1 -10.92 -11.81 -9.31
C MET A 1 -11.38 -10.37 -9.42
N ASP A 2 -12.07 -9.88 -8.39
CA ASP A 2 -12.38 -8.45 -8.29
C ASP A 2 -11.08 -7.76 -7.86
N PHE A 3 -10.77 -6.59 -8.44
CA PHE A 3 -9.58 -5.84 -8.02
C PHE A 3 -9.66 -5.44 -6.54
N ARG A 4 -10.87 -5.35 -5.97
CA ARG A 4 -11.11 -5.09 -4.54
C ARG A 4 -10.54 -6.18 -3.64
N ASP A 5 -10.35 -7.40 -4.14
CA ASP A 5 -9.71 -8.50 -3.41
C ASP A 5 -8.26 -8.19 -3.03
N LYS A 6 -7.64 -7.17 -3.65
CA LYS A 6 -6.30 -6.67 -3.30
C LYS A 6 -6.28 -5.81 -2.04
N VAL A 7 -7.43 -5.37 -1.52
CA VAL A 7 -7.49 -4.64 -0.24
C VAL A 7 -7.43 -5.65 0.89
N ILE A 8 -6.27 -5.73 1.55
CA ILE A 8 -5.96 -6.74 2.55
C ILE A 8 -6.07 -6.11 3.94
N PRO A 9 -6.90 -6.64 4.84
CA PRO A 9 -6.94 -6.19 6.22
C PRO A 9 -5.58 -6.37 6.89
N PHE A 10 -5.19 -5.46 7.78
CA PHE A 10 -3.92 -5.55 8.51
C PHE A 10 -3.74 -6.92 9.19
N ALA A 11 -4.80 -7.46 9.81
CA ALA A 11 -4.79 -8.77 10.45
C ALA A 11 -4.51 -9.94 9.47
N GLY A 12 -4.76 -9.77 8.17
CA GLY A 12 -4.52 -10.78 7.13
C GLY A 12 -3.18 -10.62 6.42
N ILE A 13 -2.43 -9.54 6.66
CA ILE A 13 -1.28 -9.21 5.81
C ILE A 13 -0.10 -10.18 5.95
N ALA A 14 0.11 -10.72 7.16
CA ALA A 14 1.15 -11.72 7.39
C ALA A 14 0.84 -13.05 6.68
N ALA A 15 -0.43 -13.46 6.65
CA ALA A 15 -0.86 -14.66 5.92
C ALA A 15 -0.70 -14.46 4.41
N TRP A 16 -1.09 -13.30 3.88
CA TRP A 16 -0.89 -12.93 2.48
C TRP A 16 0.61 -12.94 2.11
N ARG A 17 1.47 -12.35 2.95
CA ARG A 17 2.93 -12.42 2.76
C ARG A 17 3.45 -13.85 2.76
N ALA A 18 2.99 -14.69 3.70
CA ALA A 18 3.43 -16.08 3.80
C ALA A 18 3.11 -16.86 2.51
N GLN A 19 1.96 -16.62 1.89
CA GLN A 19 1.60 -17.21 0.59
C GLN A 19 2.55 -16.77 -0.52
N LEU A 20 2.91 -15.47 -0.60
CA LEU A 20 3.89 -14.98 -1.57
C LEU A 20 5.27 -15.62 -1.37
N ARG A 21 5.72 -15.73 -0.10
CA ARG A 21 6.99 -16.38 0.23
C ARG A 21 7.01 -17.86 -0.14
N ALA A 22 5.91 -18.58 0.09
CA ALA A 22 5.79 -19.98 -0.30
C ALA A 22 5.85 -20.18 -1.82
N GLN A 23 5.47 -19.14 -2.59
CA GLN A 23 5.60 -19.09 -4.05
C GLN A 23 6.97 -18.60 -4.53
N GLY A 24 7.90 -18.30 -3.61
CA GLY A 24 9.22 -17.74 -3.94
C GLY A 24 9.20 -16.29 -4.44
N LYS A 25 8.10 -15.56 -4.26
CA LYS A 25 7.92 -14.19 -4.79
C LYS A 25 8.58 -13.14 -3.91
N ARG A 26 9.30 -12.22 -4.55
CA ARG A 26 9.88 -11.02 -3.93
C ARG A 26 8.84 -9.92 -3.76
N LEU A 27 8.59 -9.50 -2.53
CA LEU A 27 7.65 -8.43 -2.21
C LEU A 27 8.37 -7.09 -2.08
N VAL A 28 7.87 -6.12 -2.82
CA VAL A 28 8.17 -4.70 -2.67
C VAL A 28 7.06 -4.07 -1.83
N VAL A 29 7.43 -3.22 -0.87
CA VAL A 29 6.50 -2.36 -0.13
C VAL A 29 6.82 -0.91 -0.40
N THR A 30 5.77 -0.11 -0.57
CA THR A 30 5.81 1.35 -0.45
C THR A 30 4.68 1.80 0.48
N ASN A 31 4.68 3.07 0.90
CA ASN A 31 3.58 3.64 1.64
C ASN A 31 3.32 5.11 1.29
N GLY A 32 2.09 5.56 1.51
CA GLY A 32 1.73 6.95 1.34
C GLY A 32 0.23 7.22 1.49
N CYS A 33 -0.13 8.49 1.35
CA CYS A 33 -1.51 8.95 1.44
C CYS A 33 -2.30 8.72 0.14
N PHE A 34 -1.68 8.95 -1.02
CA PHE A 34 -2.29 8.76 -2.35
C PHE A 34 -3.68 9.41 -2.50
N ASP A 35 -3.84 10.62 -1.97
CA ASP A 35 -5.12 11.35 -1.94
C ASP A 35 -5.66 11.66 -3.34
N ILE A 36 -4.83 12.31 -4.16
CA ILE A 36 -5.15 12.63 -5.55
C ILE A 36 -4.06 12.01 -6.41
N LEU A 37 -4.41 10.97 -7.16
CA LEU A 37 -3.46 10.34 -8.07
C LEU A 37 -3.14 11.24 -9.28
N HIS A 38 -1.91 11.15 -9.74
CA HIS A 38 -1.42 11.82 -10.94
C HIS A 38 -0.32 10.96 -11.57
N ALA A 39 0.14 11.34 -12.76
CA ALA A 39 1.12 10.57 -13.53
C ALA A 39 2.36 10.17 -12.72
N GLY A 40 2.93 11.10 -11.92
CA GLY A 40 4.05 10.80 -11.02
C GLY A 40 3.82 9.60 -10.09
N HIS A 41 2.63 9.47 -9.47
CA HIS A 41 2.31 8.32 -8.63
C HIS A 41 2.25 7.01 -9.42
N VAL A 42 1.64 7.02 -10.60
CA VAL A 42 1.50 5.80 -11.42
C VAL A 42 2.86 5.34 -11.94
N THR A 43 3.69 6.28 -12.41
CA THR A 43 5.08 5.99 -12.81
C THR A 43 5.90 5.45 -11.65
N TYR A 44 5.78 6.05 -10.47
CA TYR A 44 6.46 5.60 -9.26
C TYR A 44 6.05 4.17 -8.86
N LEU A 45 4.74 3.89 -8.81
CA LEU A 45 4.23 2.57 -8.45
C LEU A 45 4.63 1.49 -9.47
N ALA A 46 4.62 1.82 -10.76
CA ALA A 46 5.11 0.92 -11.81
C ALA A 46 6.61 0.61 -11.64
N ALA A 47 7.43 1.63 -11.36
CA ALA A 47 8.86 1.44 -11.10
C ALA A 47 9.11 0.61 -9.84
N ALA A 48 8.37 0.87 -8.75
CA ALA A 48 8.45 0.08 -7.53
C ALA A 48 8.07 -1.39 -7.78
N ARG A 49 6.99 -1.65 -8.51
CA ARG A 49 6.56 -3.01 -8.87
C ARG A 49 7.61 -3.77 -9.68
N ALA A 50 8.39 -3.08 -10.51
CA ALA A 50 9.45 -3.69 -11.32
C ALA A 50 10.67 -4.19 -10.52
N LEU A 51 10.80 -3.80 -9.23
CA LEU A 51 11.89 -4.25 -8.36
C LEU A 51 11.67 -5.66 -7.78
N GLY A 52 10.46 -6.20 -7.91
CA GLY A 52 10.11 -7.53 -7.40
C GLY A 52 8.95 -8.16 -8.16
N ASP A 53 8.30 -9.14 -7.53
CA ASP A 53 7.23 -9.95 -8.11
C ASP A 53 5.83 -9.56 -7.61
N ALA A 54 5.77 -8.75 -6.56
CA ALA A 54 4.54 -8.19 -6.02
C ALA A 54 4.79 -6.81 -5.40
N LEU A 55 3.81 -5.91 -5.46
CA LEU A 55 3.82 -4.62 -4.78
C LEU A 55 2.66 -4.52 -3.78
N LEU A 56 3.00 -4.28 -2.52
CA LEU A 56 2.07 -3.87 -1.48
C LEU A 56 2.19 -2.36 -1.23
N VAL A 57 1.06 -1.66 -1.26
CA VAL A 57 0.96 -0.25 -0.88
C VAL A 57 0.37 -0.14 0.54
N GLY A 58 1.18 0.34 1.48
CA GLY A 58 0.71 0.81 2.76
C GLY A 58 -0.04 2.14 2.60
N LEU A 59 -1.34 2.16 2.87
CA LEU A 59 -2.16 3.35 2.76
C LEU A 59 -2.40 3.96 4.14
N ASN A 60 -2.01 5.23 4.33
CA ASN A 60 -2.32 5.96 5.55
C ASN A 60 -3.84 6.11 5.72
N SER A 61 -4.35 5.82 6.92
CA SER A 61 -5.74 6.08 7.29
C SER A 61 -6.06 7.57 7.27
N ASP A 62 -7.35 7.92 7.25
CA ASP A 62 -7.79 9.31 7.30
C ASP A 62 -7.32 10.00 8.59
N ALA A 63 -7.29 9.27 9.71
CA ALA A 63 -6.77 9.77 10.98
C ALA A 63 -5.26 10.05 10.92
N SER A 64 -4.47 9.12 10.36
CA SER A 64 -3.04 9.27 10.15
C SER A 64 -2.72 10.49 9.28
N VAL A 65 -3.47 10.66 8.17
CA VAL A 65 -3.28 11.80 7.25
C VAL A 65 -3.67 13.12 7.92
N ARG A 66 -4.78 13.17 8.67
CA ARG A 66 -5.19 14.37 9.43
C ARG A 66 -4.13 14.77 10.45
N ALA A 67 -3.55 13.81 11.16
CA ALA A 67 -2.49 14.08 12.14
C ALA A 67 -1.23 14.66 11.47
N LEU A 68 -0.88 14.20 10.26
CA LEU A 68 0.30 14.63 9.53
C LEU A 68 0.14 15.95 8.75
N LYS A 69 -1.06 16.20 8.20
CA LYS A 69 -1.30 17.28 7.22
C LYS A 69 -2.36 18.29 7.65
N GLY A 70 -3.00 18.09 8.81
CA GLY A 70 -4.06 18.94 9.34
C GLY A 70 -5.47 18.53 8.92
N ALA A 71 -6.47 19.18 9.52
CA ALA A 71 -7.88 18.79 9.41
C ALA A 71 -8.48 18.86 7.99
N GLY A 72 -7.88 19.63 7.08
CA GLY A 72 -8.36 19.76 5.69
C GLY A 72 -7.93 18.63 4.75
N ARG A 73 -7.30 17.56 5.25
CA ARG A 73 -6.81 16.42 4.46
C ARG A 73 -7.14 15.10 5.18
N PRO A 74 -7.35 13.99 4.46
CA PRO A 74 -7.37 13.86 3.00
C PRO A 74 -8.66 14.44 2.39
N VAL A 75 -8.66 14.68 1.07
CA VAL A 75 -9.86 15.08 0.31
C VAL A 75 -10.75 13.86 0.08
N ASN A 76 -10.14 12.72 -0.26
CA ASN A 76 -10.85 11.46 -0.51
C ASN A 76 -10.73 10.53 0.72
N PRO A 77 -11.84 9.90 1.17
CA PRO A 77 -11.82 8.90 2.23
C PRO A 77 -10.87 7.75 1.92
N GLU A 78 -10.33 7.12 2.97
CA GLU A 78 -9.37 6.01 2.84
C GLU A 78 -9.86 4.84 2.00
N GLN A 79 -11.16 4.54 2.01
CA GLN A 79 -11.72 3.46 1.20
C GLN A 79 -11.73 3.78 -0.29
N ASP A 80 -11.97 5.04 -0.66
CA ASP A 80 -11.92 5.48 -2.06
C ASP A 80 -10.49 5.43 -2.57
N ARG A 81 -9.54 5.92 -1.76
CA ARG A 81 -8.11 5.87 -2.06
C ARG A 81 -7.63 4.42 -2.21
N ALA A 82 -8.04 3.52 -1.32
CA ALA A 82 -7.72 2.10 -1.40
C ALA A 82 -8.27 1.45 -2.66
N THR A 83 -9.53 1.73 -3.00
CA THR A 83 -10.20 1.22 -4.21
C THR A 83 -9.47 1.64 -5.47
N VAL A 84 -9.11 2.92 -5.58
CA VAL A 84 -8.37 3.45 -6.73
C VAL A 84 -6.99 2.79 -6.85
N LEU A 85 -6.25 2.65 -5.74
CA LEU A 85 -4.95 1.98 -5.74
C LEU A 85 -5.05 0.50 -6.14
N ALA A 86 -6.05 -0.21 -5.61
CA ALA A 86 -6.28 -1.62 -5.92
C ALA A 86 -6.58 -1.85 -7.42
N ALA A 87 -7.23 -0.90 -8.07
CA ALA A 87 -7.50 -0.97 -9.51
C ALA A 87 -6.25 -0.83 -10.38
N LEU A 88 -5.12 -0.32 -9.86
CA LEU A 88 -3.90 -0.16 -10.64
C LEU A 88 -3.25 -1.52 -10.94
N ALA A 89 -2.81 -1.68 -12.20
CA ALA A 89 -2.15 -2.90 -12.65
C ALA A 89 -0.84 -3.20 -11.91
N ALA A 90 -0.12 -2.16 -11.46
CA ALA A 90 1.14 -2.31 -10.73
C ALA A 90 0.95 -2.72 -9.26
N VAL A 91 -0.26 -2.68 -8.72
CA VAL A 91 -0.54 -2.92 -7.30
C VAL A 91 -1.11 -4.32 -7.11
N ASP A 92 -0.47 -5.12 -6.27
CA ASP A 92 -0.90 -6.49 -5.93
C ASP A 92 -1.59 -6.57 -4.57
N GLY A 93 -1.34 -5.60 -3.69
CA GLY A 93 -2.00 -5.47 -2.39
C GLY A 93 -2.07 -4.02 -1.92
N VAL A 94 -3.11 -3.69 -1.16
CA VAL A 94 -3.25 -2.42 -0.43
C VAL A 94 -3.58 -2.77 1.02
N CYS A 95 -2.86 -2.20 1.98
CA CYS A 95 -3.13 -2.38 3.41
C CYS A 95 -3.22 -1.02 4.08
N LEU A 96 -4.34 -0.76 4.77
CA LEU A 96 -4.49 0.44 5.58
C LEU A 96 -3.68 0.31 6.87
N PHE A 97 -3.12 1.42 7.34
CA PHE A 97 -2.48 1.52 8.65
C PHE A 97 -2.75 2.90 9.28
N GLU A 98 -2.83 2.95 10.60
CA GLU A 98 -3.25 4.14 11.35
C GLU A 98 -2.08 4.94 11.93
N GLU A 99 -0.93 4.30 12.06
CA GLU A 99 0.27 4.90 12.62
C GLU A 99 0.80 6.04 11.72
N VAL A 100 1.57 6.95 12.32
CA VAL A 100 2.19 8.08 11.61
C VAL A 100 3.36 7.63 10.72
N ASP A 101 4.03 6.55 11.10
CA ASP A 101 5.08 5.90 10.33
C ASP A 101 4.66 4.50 9.89
N ALA A 102 5.43 3.91 8.97
CA ALA A 102 5.15 2.58 8.44
C ALA A 102 5.85 1.44 9.22
N LEU A 103 6.46 1.71 10.39
CA LEU A 103 7.34 0.75 11.06
C LEU A 103 6.60 -0.53 11.43
N ARG A 104 5.39 -0.41 12.00
CA ARG A 104 4.56 -1.57 12.37
C ARG A 104 4.16 -2.39 11.14
N LEU A 105 3.75 -1.72 10.06
CA LEU A 105 3.43 -2.38 8.80
C LEU A 105 4.65 -3.15 8.25
N LEU A 106 5.82 -2.52 8.23
CA LEU A 106 7.05 -3.14 7.73
C LEU A 106 7.50 -4.32 8.60
N ALA A 107 7.35 -4.21 9.92
CA ALA A 107 7.67 -5.28 10.88
C ALA A 107 6.77 -6.50 10.70
N GLU A 108 5.48 -6.28 10.42
CA GLU A 108 4.50 -7.34 10.18
C GLU A 108 4.71 -8.00 8.81
N VAL A 109 4.84 -7.19 7.76
CA VAL A 109 4.93 -7.64 6.37
C VAL A 109 6.30 -8.23 6.02
N LYS A 110 7.38 -7.74 6.64
CA LYS A 110 8.76 -8.17 6.36
C LYS A 110 9.05 -8.22 4.84
N PRO A 111 8.96 -7.07 4.15
CA PRO A 111 9.20 -7.00 2.72
C PRO A 111 10.65 -7.35 2.39
N ASP A 112 10.88 -7.72 1.13
CA ASP A 112 12.23 -7.93 0.61
C ASP A 112 12.85 -6.59 0.18
N ILE A 113 12.02 -5.66 -0.30
CA ILE A 113 12.43 -4.31 -0.69
C ILE A 113 11.42 -3.30 -0.13
N TYR A 114 11.92 -2.22 0.45
CA TYR A 114 11.12 -1.04 0.79
C TYR A 114 11.52 0.11 -0.13
N ALA A 115 10.56 0.58 -0.95
CA ALA A 115 10.78 1.64 -1.91
C ALA A 115 10.21 2.97 -1.39
N LYS A 116 10.97 4.06 -1.60
CA LYS A 116 10.56 5.44 -1.36
C LYS A 116 10.78 6.26 -2.63
N GLY A 117 9.86 7.17 -2.91
CA GLY A 117 9.91 8.13 -4.00
C GLY A 117 9.72 9.54 -3.48
#